data_AF-A0A0Q8RDG2-F1
#
_entry.id   AF-A0A0Q8RDG2-F1
#
_cell.length_a   1.000
_cell.length_b   1.000
_cell.length_c   1.000
_cell.angle_alpha   90.00
_cell.angle_beta   90.00
_cell.angle_gamma   90.00
#
_symmetry.space_group_name_H-M   'P 1'
#
loop_
_entity.id
_entity.type
_entity.pdbx_description
1 polymer ?
#
loop_
_entity_poly.entity_id
_entity_poly.type
_entity_poly.pdbx_seq_one_letter_code
_entity_poly.pdbx_strand_id
1 'polypeptide(L)'
;MSIHRSCLSFAILLLALSAPAGADEPLDLPVKIVTCSKSGAFCAESDPKTNRTSVRRQDSSTVLWTVDGWYRWMFVSNDGRSFVVARDGMNLVPADADLKFEVLRIYDRGNLVRSVILGDLYKHRSQLRTAISHLAWARSVAINASNQLDVELIDGRHQKFPMK
;
A
#
# COMPACT_ATOMS: atom_id res chain seq x y z
N MET A 1 -33.70 66.01 31.85
CA MET A 1 -32.38 65.70 32.48
C MET A 1 -32.02 64.27 32.14
N SER A 2 -30.91 64.11 31.45
CA SER A 2 -30.35 62.86 30.93
C SER A 2 -29.68 62.05 32.04
N ILE A 3 -29.85 60.73 32.06
CA ILE A 3 -28.94 59.80 32.76
C ILE A 3 -28.70 58.59 31.84
N HIS A 4 -27.46 58.49 31.36
CA HIS A 4 -26.91 57.34 30.66
C HIS A 4 -26.95 56.08 31.52
N ARG A 5 -27.27 54.94 30.91
CA ARG A 5 -26.81 53.64 31.38
C ARG A 5 -26.23 52.85 30.22
N SER A 6 -24.90 52.88 30.16
CA SER A 6 -24.08 51.91 29.45
C SER A 6 -24.45 50.50 29.89
N CYS A 7 -24.78 49.63 28.94
CA CYS A 7 -24.80 48.20 29.17
C CYS A 7 -23.67 47.59 28.33
N LEU A 8 -22.59 47.27 29.02
CA LEU A 8 -21.39 46.62 28.49
C LEU A 8 -21.65 45.10 28.40
N SER A 9 -21.21 44.52 27.27
CA SER A 9 -20.77 43.12 27.12
C SER A 9 -21.89 42.05 27.09
N PHE A 10 -21.78 40.95 26.34
CA PHE A 10 -20.62 40.09 26.10
C PHE A 10 -20.84 39.33 24.78
N ALA A 11 -20.00 39.56 23.76
CA ALA A 11 -20.01 38.73 22.55
C ALA A 11 -19.14 37.49 22.81
N ILE A 12 -19.77 36.33 23.04
CA ILE A 12 -19.07 35.05 23.16
C ILE A 12 -18.66 34.63 21.74
N LEU A 13 -17.40 34.89 21.39
CA LEU A 13 -16.77 34.39 20.18
C LEU A 13 -16.45 32.90 20.38
N LEU A 14 -17.31 32.02 19.87
CA LEU A 14 -17.04 30.58 19.78
C LEU A 14 -15.90 30.35 18.77
N LEU A 15 -14.66 30.33 19.26
CA LEU A 15 -13.54 29.72 18.54
C LEU A 15 -13.78 28.21 18.48
N ALA A 16 -14.40 27.76 17.39
CA ALA A 16 -14.42 26.36 17.02
C ALA A 16 -12.98 25.95 16.67
N LEU A 17 -12.25 25.40 17.65
CA LEU A 17 -11.06 24.62 17.38
C LEU A 17 -11.49 23.44 16.52
N SER A 18 -11.23 23.54 15.23
CA SER A 18 -11.29 22.42 14.30
C SER A 18 -10.15 21.49 14.70
N ALA A 19 -10.43 20.54 15.60
CA ALA A 19 -9.54 19.41 15.81
C ALA A 19 -9.34 18.74 14.45
N PRO A 20 -8.10 18.38 14.07
CA PRO A 20 -7.89 17.62 12.85
C PRO A 20 -8.73 16.34 12.97
N ALA A 21 -9.73 16.20 12.11
CA ALA A 21 -10.41 14.94 11.93
C ALA A 21 -9.33 13.95 11.52
N GLY A 22 -9.06 12.95 12.36
CA GLY A 22 -8.11 11.89 12.08
C GLY A 22 -8.67 11.02 10.96
N ALA A 23 -8.61 11.51 9.72
CA ALA A 23 -8.69 10.65 8.56
C ALA A 23 -7.28 10.13 8.29
N ASP A 24 -7.18 8.92 7.72
CA ASP A 24 -5.94 8.47 7.14
C ASP A 24 -5.53 9.48 6.05
N GLU A 25 -4.30 10.01 6.14
CA GLU A 25 -3.81 11.04 5.22
C GLU A 25 -3.89 10.53 3.76
N PRO A 26 -4.39 11.33 2.80
CA PRO A 26 -4.44 10.91 1.42
C PRO A 26 -3.05 10.50 0.92
N LEU A 27 -2.98 9.40 0.18
CA LEU A 27 -1.74 9.02 -0.49
C LEU A 27 -1.33 10.11 -1.49
N ASP A 28 -0.02 10.31 -1.64
CA ASP A 28 0.53 11.23 -2.63
C ASP A 28 -0.04 10.97 -4.03
N LEU A 29 0.05 11.98 -4.90
CA LEU A 29 -0.31 11.79 -6.31
C LEU A 29 0.54 10.70 -6.97
N PRO A 30 0.01 9.98 -7.97
CA PRO A 30 0.79 9.01 -8.73
C PRO A 30 1.99 9.66 -9.42
N VAL A 31 3.17 9.12 -9.16
CA VAL A 31 4.45 9.51 -9.79
C VAL A 31 5.18 8.27 -10.27
N LYS A 32 6.21 8.46 -11.10
CA LYS A 32 7.10 7.35 -11.48
C LYS A 32 7.82 6.83 -10.24
N ILE A 33 7.78 5.52 -10.00
CA ILE A 33 8.40 4.88 -8.84
C ILE A 33 9.33 3.77 -9.34
N VAL A 34 10.48 3.63 -8.69
CA VAL A 34 11.44 2.54 -8.94
C VAL A 34 11.67 1.77 -7.64
N THR A 35 11.61 0.44 -7.72
CA THR A 35 12.01 -0.47 -6.64
C THR A 35 13.06 -1.42 -7.17
N CYS A 36 14.08 -1.73 -6.39
CA CYS A 36 15.12 -2.68 -6.78
C CYS A 36 15.09 -3.90 -5.88
N SER A 37 15.46 -5.04 -6.45
CA SER A 37 15.69 -6.28 -5.73
C SER A 37 16.73 -6.08 -4.64
N LYS A 38 16.77 -6.95 -3.64
CA LYS A 38 17.74 -6.86 -2.53
C LYS A 38 19.20 -6.88 -3.02
N SER A 39 19.47 -7.59 -4.12
CA SER A 39 20.78 -7.61 -4.78
C SER A 39 21.13 -6.31 -5.52
N GLY A 40 20.15 -5.47 -5.82
CA GLY A 40 20.28 -4.30 -6.69
C GLY A 40 20.41 -4.61 -8.19
N ALA A 41 20.53 -5.89 -8.58
CA ALA A 41 20.78 -6.28 -9.97
C ALA A 41 19.57 -6.09 -10.89
N PHE A 42 18.37 -6.12 -10.33
CA PHE A 42 17.10 -5.94 -11.05
C PHE A 42 16.25 -4.87 -10.39
N CYS A 43 15.59 -4.06 -11.20
CA CYS A 43 14.68 -3.02 -10.74
C CYS A 43 13.38 -3.06 -11.55
N ALA A 44 12.28 -2.77 -10.87
CA ALA A 44 10.99 -2.51 -11.49
C ALA A 44 10.73 -0.99 -11.48
N GLU A 45 10.28 -0.46 -12.62
CA GLU A 45 9.90 0.93 -12.80
C GLU A 45 8.43 1.00 -13.20
N SER A 46 7.63 1.68 -12.39
CA SER A 46 6.19 1.86 -12.54
C SER A 46 5.90 3.31 -12.93
N ASP A 47 5.35 3.53 -14.13
CA ASP A 47 5.13 4.86 -14.71
C ASP A 47 3.63 5.15 -14.88
N PRO A 48 3.06 6.14 -14.16
CA PRO A 48 1.64 6.46 -14.23
C PRO A 48 1.26 7.14 -15.54
N LYS A 49 2.20 7.76 -16.27
CA LYS A 49 1.91 8.41 -17.56
C LYS A 49 1.63 7.39 -18.67
N THR A 50 2.32 6.26 -18.62
CA THR A 50 2.13 5.16 -19.58
C THR A 50 1.25 4.04 -19.03
N ASN A 51 0.87 4.12 -17.75
CA ASN A 51 0.17 3.10 -17.00
C ASN A 51 0.81 1.71 -17.16
N ARG A 52 2.13 1.65 -17.02
CA ARG A 52 2.92 0.44 -17.25
C ARG A 52 4.00 0.30 -16.22
N THR A 53 4.26 -0.95 -15.84
CA THR A 53 5.42 -1.31 -15.01
C THR A 53 6.35 -2.21 -15.80
N SER A 54 7.64 -1.89 -15.78
CA SER A 54 8.70 -2.61 -16.49
C SER A 54 9.70 -3.18 -15.52
N VAL A 55 10.18 -4.40 -15.78
CA VAL A 55 11.30 -5.00 -15.04
C VAL A 55 12.53 -5.00 -15.94
N ARG A 56 13.64 -4.49 -15.42
CA ARG A 56 14.91 -4.38 -16.14
C ARG A 56 16.09 -4.80 -15.26
N ARG A 57 17.20 -5.14 -15.91
CA ARG A 57 18.50 -5.23 -15.23
C ARG A 57 18.98 -3.81 -14.91
N GLN A 58 19.66 -3.61 -13.80
CA GLN A 58 20.07 -2.27 -13.37
C GLN A 58 21.26 -1.72 -14.18
N ASP A 59 22.16 -2.58 -14.64
CA ASP A 59 23.33 -2.24 -15.47
C ASP A 59 22.99 -2.02 -16.96
N SER A 60 21.72 -2.15 -17.33
CA SER A 60 21.27 -2.16 -18.72
C SER A 60 19.99 -1.34 -18.86
N SER A 61 19.83 -0.69 -20.01
CA SER A 61 18.56 -0.07 -20.42
C SER A 61 17.55 -1.08 -20.96
N THR A 62 17.91 -2.37 -21.06
CA THR A 62 17.05 -3.40 -21.63
C THR A 62 15.94 -3.78 -20.65
N VAL A 63 14.70 -3.55 -21.07
CA VAL A 63 13.50 -4.07 -20.41
C VAL A 63 13.42 -5.57 -20.67
N LEU A 64 13.29 -6.37 -19.62
CA LEU A 64 13.16 -7.82 -19.70
C LEU A 64 11.73 -8.21 -20.04
N TRP A 65 10.76 -7.56 -19.40
CA TRP A 65 9.32 -7.78 -19.58
C TRP A 65 8.54 -6.68 -18.84
N THR A 66 7.23 -6.64 -19.08
CA THR A 66 6.33 -5.62 -18.56
C THR A 66 5.04 -6.21 -18.02
N VAL A 67 4.36 -5.47 -17.15
CA VAL A 67 2.98 -5.67 -16.76
C VAL A 67 2.20 -4.37 -16.95
N ASP A 68 0.93 -4.48 -17.32
CA ASP A 68 0.05 -3.33 -17.39
C ASP A 68 -0.31 -2.84 -15.98
N GLY A 69 -0.45 -1.52 -15.84
CA GLY A 69 -0.77 -0.85 -14.60
C GLY A 69 0.41 -0.09 -13.99
N TRP A 70 0.05 0.99 -13.31
CA TRP A 70 0.89 1.67 -12.34
C TRP A 70 0.63 1.11 -10.94
N TYR A 71 1.70 0.85 -10.21
CA TYR A 71 1.68 0.34 -8.84
C TYR A 71 2.59 1.17 -7.93
N ARG A 72 2.09 1.47 -6.73
CA ARG A 72 2.83 2.22 -5.71
C ARG A 72 3.71 1.32 -4.85
N TRP A 73 3.21 0.15 -4.45
CA TRP A 73 3.89 -0.74 -3.52
C TRP A 73 4.25 -2.06 -4.19
N MET A 74 5.54 -2.21 -4.49
CA MET A 74 6.02 -3.26 -5.38
C MET A 74 7.38 -3.83 -4.97
N PHE A 75 7.63 -5.07 -5.39
CA PHE A 75 8.81 -5.85 -5.04
C PHE A 75 9.27 -6.68 -6.23
N VAL A 76 10.59 -6.81 -6.43
CA VAL A 76 11.17 -7.60 -7.53
C VAL A 76 12.20 -8.59 -6.98
N SER A 77 12.17 -9.82 -7.50
CA SER A 77 13.07 -10.88 -7.07
C SER A 77 14.52 -10.65 -7.50
N ASN A 78 15.46 -11.29 -6.80
CA ASN A 78 16.89 -11.21 -7.12
C ASN A 78 17.28 -11.90 -8.44
N ASP A 79 16.39 -12.70 -9.03
CA ASP A 79 16.57 -13.30 -10.36
C ASP A 79 15.84 -12.53 -11.47
N GLY A 80 15.14 -11.44 -11.13
CA GLY A 80 14.39 -10.61 -12.08
C GLY A 80 13.20 -11.32 -12.76
N ARG A 81 12.79 -12.50 -12.27
CA ARG A 81 11.69 -13.28 -12.84
C ARG A 81 10.35 -12.98 -12.19
N SER A 82 10.35 -12.76 -10.88
CA SER A 82 9.14 -12.55 -10.10
C SER A 82 8.97 -11.08 -9.73
N PHE A 83 7.73 -10.62 -9.80
CA PHE A 83 7.33 -9.28 -9.38
C PHE A 83 6.05 -9.38 -8.56
N VAL A 84 6.03 -8.66 -7.45
CA VAL A 84 4.88 -8.64 -6.54
C VAL A 84 4.39 -7.21 -6.45
N VAL A 85 3.08 -7.03 -6.59
CA VAL A 85 2.42 -5.76 -6.34
C VAL A 85 1.44 -5.94 -5.21
N ALA A 86 1.47 -5.01 -4.27
CA ALA A 86 0.35 -4.80 -3.38
C ALA A 86 -0.57 -3.74 -3.99
N ARG A 87 -1.84 -3.78 -3.59
CA ARG A 87 -2.81 -2.76 -4.00
C ARG A 87 -2.38 -1.35 -3.56
N ASP A 88 -2.97 -0.33 -4.17
CA ASP A 88 -2.60 1.06 -3.96
C ASP A 88 -2.75 1.54 -2.50
N GLY A 89 -3.74 1.01 -1.78
CA GLY A 89 -3.94 1.26 -0.33
C GLY A 89 -2.84 0.67 0.57
N MET A 90 -1.80 0.10 -0.01
CA MET A 90 -0.66 -0.48 0.66
C MET A 90 -1.07 -1.55 1.70
N ASN A 91 -0.72 -1.32 2.97
CA ASN A 91 -1.06 -2.20 4.09
C ASN A 91 -2.46 -1.93 4.67
N LEU A 92 -3.25 -1.05 4.05
CA LEU A 92 -4.61 -0.71 4.43
C LEU A 92 -5.62 -1.20 3.37
N VAL A 93 -6.73 -1.75 3.85
CA VAL A 93 -7.91 -2.09 3.04
C VAL A 93 -9.12 -1.30 3.53
N PRO A 94 -10.13 -1.07 2.67
CA PRO A 94 -11.38 -0.42 3.08
C PRO A 94 -11.98 -1.05 4.34
N ALA A 95 -12.65 -0.23 5.16
CA ALA A 95 -13.28 -0.71 6.38
C ALA A 95 -14.26 -1.87 6.12
N ASP A 96 -14.94 -1.93 4.99
CA ASP A 96 -15.90 -2.98 4.62
C ASP A 96 -15.28 -4.19 3.90
N ALA A 97 -13.96 -4.24 3.71
CA ALA A 97 -13.30 -5.35 3.04
C ALA A 97 -13.59 -6.70 3.71
N ASP A 98 -13.89 -7.72 2.90
CA ASP A 98 -14.14 -9.09 3.32
C ASP A 98 -12.94 -10.00 3.04
N LEU A 99 -13.03 -11.29 3.40
CA LEU A 99 -11.93 -12.22 3.20
C LEU A 99 -11.63 -12.55 1.71
N LYS A 100 -12.50 -12.15 0.77
CA LYS A 100 -12.26 -12.34 -0.67
C LYS A 100 -11.48 -11.18 -1.28
N PHE A 101 -11.23 -10.13 -0.51
CA PHE A 101 -10.55 -8.94 -0.96
C PHE A 101 -9.08 -9.22 -1.31
N GLU A 102 -8.68 -8.91 -2.55
CA GLU A 102 -7.31 -9.08 -3.03
C GLU A 102 -6.38 -8.01 -2.44
N VAL A 103 -5.23 -8.46 -1.92
CA VAL A 103 -4.20 -7.59 -1.33
C VAL A 103 -2.87 -7.62 -2.07
N LEU A 104 -2.54 -8.75 -2.72
CA LEU A 104 -1.30 -8.90 -3.49
C LEU A 104 -1.55 -9.65 -4.81
N ARG A 105 -0.76 -9.31 -5.83
CA ARG A 105 -0.63 -10.08 -7.06
C ARG A 105 0.84 -10.43 -7.29
N ILE A 106 1.10 -11.67 -7.68
CA ILE A 106 2.43 -12.22 -7.97
C ILE A 106 2.50 -12.57 -9.45
N TYR A 107 3.53 -12.08 -10.11
CA TYR A 107 3.81 -12.28 -11.52
C TYR A 107 5.10 -13.10 -11.73
N ASP A 108 5.12 -13.98 -12.75
CA ASP A 108 6.35 -14.56 -13.34
C ASP A 108 6.47 -14.07 -14.79
N ARG A 109 7.53 -13.29 -15.08
CA ARG A 109 7.86 -12.78 -16.41
C ARG A 109 6.66 -12.14 -17.13
N GLY A 110 5.94 -11.28 -16.42
CA GLY A 110 4.78 -10.56 -16.93
C GLY A 110 3.44 -11.28 -16.79
N ASN A 111 3.42 -12.56 -16.46
CA ASN A 111 2.18 -13.35 -16.32
C ASN A 111 1.74 -13.40 -14.86
N LEU A 112 0.47 -13.11 -14.59
CA LEU A 112 -0.11 -13.27 -13.24
C LEU A 112 -0.17 -14.77 -12.91
N VAL A 113 0.56 -15.18 -11.87
CA VAL A 113 0.61 -16.58 -11.42
C VAL A 113 -0.15 -16.82 -10.12
N ARG A 114 -0.36 -15.76 -9.31
CA ARG A 114 -1.13 -15.84 -8.07
C ARG A 114 -1.73 -14.49 -7.69
N SER A 115 -2.99 -14.52 -7.26
CA SER A 115 -3.61 -13.47 -6.45
C SER A 115 -3.67 -13.96 -5.00
N VAL A 116 -3.34 -13.08 -4.05
CA VAL A 116 -3.46 -13.36 -2.60
C VAL A 116 -4.61 -12.51 -2.08
N ILE A 117 -5.59 -13.18 -1.49
CA ILE A 117 -6.74 -12.56 -0.84
C ILE A 117 -6.57 -12.57 0.69
N LEU A 118 -7.34 -11.74 1.39
CA LEU A 118 -7.31 -11.70 2.86
C LEU A 118 -7.58 -13.09 3.50
N GLY A 119 -8.41 -13.91 2.87
CA GLY A 119 -8.73 -15.28 3.29
C GLY A 119 -7.55 -16.25 3.22
N ASP A 120 -6.52 -15.95 2.44
CA ASP A 120 -5.27 -16.74 2.42
C ASP A 120 -4.39 -16.43 3.65
N LEU A 121 -4.64 -15.32 4.34
CA LEU A 121 -3.84 -14.79 5.46
C LEU A 121 -4.56 -14.92 6.80
N TYR A 122 -5.89 -14.77 6.78
CA TYR A 122 -6.75 -14.70 7.96
C TYR A 122 -7.97 -15.60 7.80
N LYS A 123 -8.38 -16.25 8.90
CA LYS A 123 -9.60 -17.07 8.93
C LYS A 123 -10.86 -16.23 9.19
N HIS A 124 -10.69 -15.12 9.91
CA HIS A 124 -11.78 -14.22 10.29
C HIS A 124 -11.36 -12.75 10.09
N ARG A 125 -12.30 -11.93 9.61
CA ARG A 125 -12.08 -10.48 9.43
C ARG A 125 -11.72 -9.76 10.74
N SER A 126 -12.20 -10.26 11.88
CA SER A 126 -11.90 -9.72 13.22
C SER A 126 -10.43 -9.84 13.63
N GLN A 127 -9.61 -10.59 12.88
CA GLN A 127 -8.17 -10.66 13.09
C GLN A 127 -7.42 -9.46 12.49
N LEU A 128 -8.06 -8.67 11.64
CA LEU A 128 -7.50 -7.43 11.10
C LEU A 128 -7.55 -6.33 12.16
N ARG A 129 -6.61 -5.39 12.10
CA ARG A 129 -6.57 -4.27 13.04
C ARG A 129 -7.27 -3.05 12.45
N THR A 130 -8.20 -2.47 13.19
CA THR A 130 -8.87 -1.22 12.81
C THR A 130 -7.88 -0.04 12.85
N ALA A 131 -7.79 0.68 11.73
CA ALA A 131 -7.33 2.06 11.64
C ALA A 131 -8.56 3.00 11.68
N ILE A 132 -8.40 4.31 11.50
CA ILE A 132 -9.53 5.22 11.74
C ILE A 132 -10.66 5.01 10.73
N SER A 133 -10.34 4.81 9.45
CA SER A 133 -11.33 4.50 8.39
C SER A 133 -11.00 3.25 7.56
N HIS A 134 -9.94 2.53 7.91
CA HIS A 134 -9.45 1.35 7.18
C HIS A 134 -9.16 0.17 8.11
N LEU A 135 -8.86 -0.99 7.53
CA LEU A 135 -8.29 -2.13 8.24
C LEU A 135 -6.84 -2.34 7.80
N ALA A 136 -5.94 -2.52 8.76
CA ALA A 136 -4.56 -2.90 8.50
C ALA A 136 -4.43 -4.44 8.41
N TRP A 137 -3.82 -4.92 7.33
CA TRP A 137 -3.70 -6.35 7.04
C TRP A 137 -2.27 -6.90 7.12
N ALA A 138 -1.25 -6.05 6.99
CA ALA A 138 0.15 -6.43 7.09
C ALA A 138 0.97 -5.39 7.85
N ARG A 139 2.05 -5.86 8.49
CA ARG A 139 3.14 -5.03 9.02
C ARG A 139 4.20 -4.80 7.96
N SER A 140 4.60 -5.88 7.28
CA SER A 140 5.63 -5.83 6.27
C SER A 140 5.39 -6.89 5.19
N VAL A 141 5.90 -6.60 4.00
CA VAL A 141 5.93 -7.51 2.86
C VAL A 141 7.33 -7.45 2.30
N ALA A 142 7.97 -8.60 2.08
CA ALA A 142 9.31 -8.67 1.57
C ALA A 142 9.55 -9.95 0.75
N ILE A 143 10.55 -9.93 -0.12
CA ILE A 143 11.07 -11.15 -0.75
C ILE A 143 12.24 -11.62 0.10
N ASN A 144 12.16 -12.83 0.63
CA ASN A 144 13.19 -13.39 1.50
C ASN A 144 14.36 -13.99 0.69
N ALA A 145 15.41 -14.42 1.40
CA ALA A 145 16.63 -14.97 0.77
C ALA A 145 16.38 -16.26 -0.04
N SER A 146 15.31 -16.99 0.25
CA SER A 146 14.90 -18.20 -0.47
C SER A 146 14.00 -17.92 -1.68
N ASN A 147 13.88 -16.65 -2.09
CA ASN A 147 13.02 -16.20 -3.18
C ASN A 147 11.55 -16.57 -2.97
N GLN A 148 11.06 -16.40 -1.74
CA GLN A 148 9.65 -16.49 -1.39
C GLN A 148 9.14 -15.11 -0.99
N LEU A 149 7.87 -14.86 -1.28
CA LEU A 149 7.17 -13.71 -0.71
C LEU A 149 6.89 -14.02 0.77
N ASP A 150 7.37 -13.18 1.66
CA ASP A 150 7.17 -13.26 3.10
C ASP A 150 6.30 -12.09 3.53
N VAL A 151 5.14 -12.40 4.10
CA VAL A 151 4.16 -11.43 4.58
C VAL A 151 4.08 -11.52 6.09
N GLU A 152 4.52 -10.48 6.78
CA GLU A 152 4.33 -10.33 8.21
C GLU A 152 2.94 -9.72 8.47
N LEU A 153 2.07 -10.51 9.09
CA LEU A 153 0.70 -10.16 9.42
C LEU A 153 0.63 -9.17 10.59
N ILE A 154 -0.54 -8.57 10.81
CA ILE A 154 -0.72 -7.56 11.86
C ILE A 154 -0.51 -8.12 13.27
N ASP A 155 -0.75 -9.42 13.43
CA ASP A 155 -0.54 -10.22 14.63
C ASP A 155 0.90 -10.76 14.78
N GLY A 156 1.80 -10.44 13.84
CA GLY A 156 3.21 -10.88 13.85
C GLY A 156 3.47 -12.27 13.28
N ARG A 157 2.43 -12.99 12.83
CA ARG A 157 2.63 -14.25 12.10
C ARG A 157 3.23 -13.99 10.73
N HIS A 158 4.02 -14.93 10.24
CA HIS A 158 4.56 -14.90 8.88
C HIS A 158 3.82 -15.89 7.99
N GLN A 159 3.33 -15.41 6.85
CA GLN A 159 2.82 -16.26 5.78
C GLN A 159 3.75 -16.16 4.57
N LYS A 160 4.23 -17.32 4.10
CA LYS A 160 5.15 -17.41 2.98
C LYS A 160 4.46 -17.97 1.75
N PHE A 161 4.75 -17.42 0.59
CA PHE A 161 4.25 -17.88 -0.70
C PHE A 161 5.40 -18.16 -1.67
N PRO A 162 5.37 -19.30 -2.37
CA PRO A 162 6.24 -19.49 -3.52
C PRO A 162 5.87 -18.47 -4.60
N MET A 163 6.88 -17.94 -5.29
CA MET A 163 6.69 -16.97 -6.38
C MET A 163 6.69 -17.62 -7.78
N LYS A 164 6.55 -18.95 -7.82
CA LYS A 164 6.48 -19.81 -9.01
C LYS A 164 5.50 -20.96 -8.78
#